data_AF-A0A6V8E6S3-F1
#
_entry.id   AF-A0A6V8E6S3-F1
#
_cell.length_a   1.000
_cell.length_b   1.000
_cell.length_c   1.000
_cell.angle_alpha   90.00
_cell.angle_beta   90.00
_cell.angle_gamma   90.00
#
_symmetry.space_group_name_H-M   'P 1'
#
loop_
_entity.id
_entity.type
_entity.pdbx_description
1 polymer ?
#
loop_
_entity_poly.entity_id
_entity_poly.type
_entity_poly.pdbx_seq_one_letter_code
_entity_poly.pdbx_strand_id
1 'polypeptide(L)'
;MAIDVHVLGTASARPTPDRAVSGSLVKGPDGIAVIDAGEGFQTRYARQRRRLKKHAVGETLKPSSVDVLAFTHGHLDHTWGALPWLQSMDLENRQQPLLVLGPTSAVALDALLEGTPLPDDVPPADLARQWLAWYGLGGAGLHFPNRWVL
;
A
#
# COMPACT_ATOMS: atom_id res chain seq x y z
N MET A 1 13.01 22.96 -2.49
CA MET A 1 12.11 21.81 -2.28
C MET A 1 12.97 20.57 -2.31
N ALA A 2 12.96 19.77 -1.25
CA ALA A 2 13.67 18.49 -1.19
C ALA A 2 12.65 17.35 -1.40
N ILE A 3 13.05 16.36 -2.17
CA ILE A 3 12.32 15.09 -2.34
C ILE A 3 13.23 14.01 -1.76
N ASP A 4 12.68 13.19 -0.86
CA ASP A 4 13.41 12.08 -0.25
C ASP A 4 12.81 10.73 -0.70
N VAL A 5 13.67 9.79 -1.05
CA VAL A 5 13.27 8.42 -1.41
C VAL A 5 13.74 7.45 -0.35
N HIS A 6 12.81 6.68 0.20
CA HIS A 6 13.07 5.61 1.14
C HIS A 6 12.76 4.26 0.52
N VAL A 7 13.80 3.56 0.07
CA VAL A 7 13.67 2.21 -0.50
C VAL A 7 13.62 1.20 0.63
N LEU A 8 12.45 0.57 0.84
CA LEU A 8 12.27 -0.41 1.91
C LEU A 8 12.33 -1.86 1.42
N GLY A 9 12.28 -2.09 0.11
CA GLY A 9 12.35 -3.41 -0.50
C GLY A 9 12.86 -3.35 -1.93
N THR A 10 13.66 -4.33 -2.31
CA THR A 10 14.35 -4.42 -3.60
C THR A 10 14.46 -5.85 -4.14
N ALA A 11 13.91 -6.84 -3.42
CA ALA A 11 13.81 -8.21 -3.91
C ALA A 11 12.62 -8.35 -4.85
N SER A 12 12.77 -9.22 -5.86
CA SER A 12 11.70 -9.62 -6.76
C SER A 12 11.14 -10.97 -6.34
N ALA A 13 9.82 -11.14 -6.44
CA ALA A 13 9.01 -12.35 -6.21
C ALA A 13 9.00 -12.89 -4.77
N ARG A 14 10.15 -12.92 -4.09
CA ARG A 14 10.28 -13.43 -2.71
C ARG A 14 11.36 -12.66 -1.94
N PRO A 15 11.25 -12.56 -0.61
CA PRO A 15 12.33 -12.01 0.19
C PRO A 15 13.59 -12.88 0.11
N THR A 16 14.75 -12.25 0.26
CA THR A 16 16.05 -12.90 0.44
C THR A 16 16.58 -12.58 1.85
N PRO A 17 17.67 -13.21 2.32
CA PRO A 17 18.23 -12.88 3.64
C PRO A 17 18.48 -11.38 3.84
N ASP A 18 18.94 -10.69 2.78
CA ASP A 18 19.32 -9.27 2.87
C ASP A 18 18.32 -8.28 2.24
N ARG A 19 17.28 -8.77 1.54
CA ARG A 19 16.37 -7.90 0.77
C ARG A 19 14.93 -8.33 0.94
N ALA A 20 14.08 -7.37 1.26
CA ALA A 20 12.64 -7.58 1.26
C ALA A 20 12.02 -7.29 -0.10
N VAL A 21 10.81 -7.80 -0.33
CA VAL A 21 10.00 -7.53 -1.53
C VAL A 21 9.52 -6.07 -1.59
N SER A 22 8.98 -5.67 -2.76
CA SER A 22 8.72 -4.28 -3.14
C SER A 22 8.01 -3.45 -2.07
N GLY A 23 8.35 -2.16 -2.05
CA GLY A 23 7.76 -1.17 -1.17
C GLY A 23 8.74 -0.03 -0.93
N SER A 24 8.36 1.17 -1.36
CA SER A 24 9.17 2.38 -1.21
C SER A 24 8.31 3.59 -0.89
N LEU A 25 8.92 4.62 -0.32
CA LEU A 25 8.25 5.90 -0.05
C LEU A 25 8.95 7.02 -0.80
N VAL A 26 8.16 7.93 -1.35
CA VAL A 26 8.60 9.21 -1.88
C VAL A 26 7.98 10.29 -1.01
N LYS A 27 8.82 10.99 -0.25
CA LYS A 27 8.42 12.10 0.61
C LYS A 27 8.67 13.42 -0.12
N GLY A 28 7.60 14.18 -0.32
CA GLY A 28 7.64 15.54 -0.82
C GLY A 28 7.38 16.58 0.27
N PRO A 29 7.29 17.86 -0.09
CA PRO A 29 6.97 18.93 0.86
C PRO A 29 5.55 18.81 1.44
N ASP A 30 4.60 18.32 0.65
CA ASP A 30 3.18 18.32 1.00
C ASP A 30 2.67 16.96 1.50
N GLY A 31 3.49 15.91 1.44
CA GLY A 31 2.98 14.56 1.60
C GLY A 31 3.95 13.42 1.33
N ILE A 32 3.44 12.21 1.49
CA ILE A 32 4.18 10.96 1.23
C ILE A 32 3.36 10.06 0.31
N ALA A 33 3.97 9.66 -0.80
CA ALA A 33 3.47 8.58 -1.65
C ALA A 33 4.19 7.28 -1.31
N VAL A 34 3.44 6.20 -1.12
CA VAL A 34 3.97 4.84 -1.02
C VAL A 34 3.76 4.14 -2.36
N ILE A 35 4.85 3.57 -2.89
CA ILE A 35 4.84 2.77 -4.11
C ILE A 35 5.06 1.32 -3.72
N ASP A 36 4.04 0.51 -3.93
CA ASP A 36 3.89 -0.87 -3.48
C ASP A 36 3.98 -1.05 -1.96
N ALA A 37 3.38 -2.14 -1.48
CA ALA A 37 3.47 -2.60 -0.10
C ALA A 37 3.49 -4.13 -0.09
N GLY A 38 4.60 -4.73 -0.50
CA GLY A 38 4.81 -6.17 -0.43
C GLY A 38 4.86 -6.70 1.01
N GLU A 39 4.76 -8.02 1.17
CA GLU A 39 4.74 -8.69 2.48
C GLU A 39 5.75 -8.11 3.49
N GLY A 40 5.32 -7.85 4.72
CA GLY A 40 6.15 -7.32 5.80
C GLY A 40 6.42 -5.80 5.74
N PHE A 41 5.78 -5.06 4.83
CA PHE A 41 5.97 -3.62 4.64
C PHE A 41 5.85 -2.81 5.96
N GLN A 42 4.81 -3.07 6.76
CA GLN A 42 4.57 -2.37 8.04
C GLN A 42 5.79 -2.39 8.99
N THR A 43 6.51 -3.51 9.07
CA THR A 43 7.68 -3.67 9.93
C THR A 43 8.86 -2.86 9.42
N ARG A 44 9.07 -2.86 8.10
CA ARG A 44 10.13 -2.08 7.45
C ARG A 44 9.87 -0.59 7.56
N TYR A 45 8.62 -0.18 7.36
CA TYR A 45 8.17 1.19 7.57
C TYR A 45 8.41 1.66 9.01
N ALA A 46 8.00 0.87 10.01
CA ALA A 46 8.25 1.16 11.42
C ALA A 46 9.75 1.25 11.75
N ARG A 47 10.58 0.36 11.18
CA ARG A 47 12.04 0.39 11.35
C ARG A 47 12.66 1.66 10.75
N GLN A 48 12.24 2.04 9.55
CA GLN A 48 12.74 3.26 8.90
C GLN A 48 12.34 4.51 9.68
N ARG A 49 11.10 4.59 10.18
CA ARG A 49 10.65 5.67 11.07
C ARG A 49 11.52 5.79 12.31
N ARG A 50 11.82 4.66 12.98
CA ARG A 50 12.69 4.63 14.17
C ARG A 50 14.12 5.08 13.82
N ARG A 51 14.65 4.66 12.66
CA ARG A 51 15.96 5.08 12.17
C ARG A 51 16.02 6.60 11.96
N LEU A 52 15.03 7.19 11.28
CA LEU A 52 14.98 8.64 11.04
C LEU A 52 14.92 9.41 12.36
N LYS A 53 14.04 9.01 13.29
CA LYS A 53 13.97 9.63 14.63
C LYS A 53 15.31 9.63 15.37
N LYS A 54 16.15 8.61 15.17
CA LYS A 54 17.45 8.48 15.83
C LYS A 54 18.58 9.23 15.11
N HIS A 55 18.52 9.34 13.78
CA HIS A 55 19.66 9.76 12.96
C HIS A 55 19.42 11.02 12.11
N ALA A 56 18.19 11.53 12.04
CA ALA A 56 17.82 12.71 11.26
C ALA A 56 16.82 13.54 12.06
N VAL A 57 17.34 14.52 12.82
CA VAL A 57 16.53 15.36 13.72
C VAL A 57 15.51 16.14 12.90
N GLY A 58 14.24 16.09 13.30
CA GLY A 58 13.13 16.73 12.58
C GLY A 58 12.54 15.89 11.44
N GLU A 59 13.24 14.85 10.99
CA GLU A 59 12.77 13.97 9.91
C GLU A 59 11.97 12.78 10.46
N THR A 60 10.81 12.55 9.86
CA THR A 60 9.96 11.42 10.20
C THR A 60 9.06 11.08 9.02
N LEU A 61 8.66 9.80 8.95
CA LEU A 61 7.59 9.34 8.08
C LEU A 61 6.36 9.18 8.97
N LYS A 62 5.54 10.23 9.07
CA LYS A 62 4.29 10.15 9.84
C LYS A 62 3.28 9.38 9.01
N PRO A 63 2.62 8.34 9.58
CA PRO A 63 1.51 7.64 8.94
C PRO A 63 0.45 8.62 8.46
N SER A 64 0.08 9.61 9.29
CA SER A 64 -0.86 10.68 8.94
C SER A 64 -0.43 11.60 7.79
N SER A 65 0.84 11.55 7.37
CA SER A 65 1.36 12.28 6.20
C SER A 65 1.50 11.40 4.96
N VAL A 66 1.03 10.15 5.02
CA VAL A 66 0.88 9.32 3.81
C VAL A 66 -0.44 9.66 3.16
N ASP A 67 -0.40 10.20 1.95
CA ASP A 67 -1.58 10.63 1.21
C ASP A 67 -1.99 9.61 0.15
N VAL A 68 -1.01 8.89 -0.39
CA VAL A 68 -1.21 7.94 -1.50
C VAL A 68 -0.52 6.61 -1.21
N LEU A 69 -1.23 5.52 -1.45
CA LEU A 69 -0.69 4.18 -1.65
C LEU A 69 -0.95 3.77 -3.10
N ALA A 70 0.10 3.62 -3.90
CA ALA A 70 -0.01 3.26 -5.32
C ALA A 70 0.62 1.89 -5.56
N PHE A 71 -0.13 1.00 -6.22
CA PHE A 71 0.36 -0.29 -6.67
C PHE A 71 0.77 -0.23 -8.13
N THR A 72 1.93 -0.80 -8.44
CA THR A 72 2.42 -0.91 -9.81
C THR A 72 1.68 -1.97 -10.62
N HIS A 73 1.35 -3.09 -9.98
CA HIS A 73 0.59 -4.23 -10.51
C HIS A 73 0.20 -5.15 -9.35
N GLY A 74 -0.60 -6.19 -9.61
CA GLY A 74 -1.14 -7.04 -8.55
C GLY A 74 -0.37 -8.32 -8.21
N HIS A 75 0.94 -8.42 -8.45
CA HIS A 75 1.69 -9.54 -7.86
C HIS A 75 1.85 -9.35 -6.35
N LEU A 76 1.82 -10.46 -5.60
CA LEU A 76 1.73 -10.44 -4.13
C LEU A 76 2.98 -9.87 -3.45
N ASP A 77 4.14 -9.95 -4.11
CA ASP A 77 5.38 -9.31 -3.64
C ASP A 77 5.33 -7.77 -3.74
N HIS A 78 4.28 -7.21 -4.35
CA HIS A 78 4.00 -5.78 -4.42
C HIS A 78 2.81 -5.35 -3.54
N THR A 79 1.91 -6.25 -3.17
CA THR A 79 0.60 -5.88 -2.61
C THR A 79 0.31 -6.45 -1.22
N TRP A 80 0.88 -7.60 -0.88
CA TRP A 80 0.36 -8.42 0.23
C TRP A 80 0.62 -7.86 1.64
N GLY A 81 1.49 -6.87 1.76
CA GLY A 81 1.71 -6.11 2.99
C GLY A 81 0.73 -4.95 3.18
N ALA A 82 -0.13 -4.64 2.21
CA ALA A 82 -1.02 -3.48 2.25
C ALA A 82 -2.11 -3.60 3.32
N LEU A 83 -2.96 -4.63 3.28
CA LEU A 83 -4.04 -4.82 4.25
C LEU A 83 -3.59 -4.75 5.72
N PRO A 84 -2.57 -5.51 6.16
CA PRO A 84 -2.15 -5.44 7.56
C PRO A 84 -1.51 -4.08 7.92
N TRP A 85 -0.95 -3.36 6.94
CA TRP A 85 -0.47 -2.00 7.15
C TRP A 85 -1.61 -0.97 7.26
N LEU A 86 -2.66 -1.10 6.45
CA LEU A 86 -3.90 -0.32 6.56
C LEU A 86 -4.53 -0.51 7.95
N GLN A 87 -4.63 -1.76 8.42
CA GLN A 87 -5.11 -2.06 9.77
C GLN A 87 -4.21 -1.45 10.86
N SER A 88 -2.89 -1.44 10.66
CA SER A 88 -1.98 -0.78 11.60
C SER A 88 -2.22 0.74 11.66
N MET A 89 -2.49 1.39 10.52
CA MET A 89 -2.84 2.81 10.48
C MET A 89 -4.20 3.09 11.16
N ASP A 90 -5.15 2.16 11.03
CA ASP A 90 -6.44 2.24 11.71
C ASP A 90 -6.29 2.14 13.23
N LEU A 91 -5.49 1.18 13.72
CA LEU A 91 -5.15 1.04 15.15
C LEU A 91 -4.40 2.26 15.71
N GLU A 92 -3.65 2.97 14.87
CA GLU A 92 -3.03 4.25 15.22
C GLU A 92 -4.02 5.44 15.15
N ASN A 93 -5.32 5.16 14.99
CA ASN A 93 -6.42 6.11 14.93
C ASN A 93 -6.20 7.19 13.86
N ARG A 94 -5.70 6.80 12.68
CA ARG A 94 -5.58 7.70 11.52
C ARG A 94 -6.92 8.40 11.27
N GLN A 95 -6.86 9.69 10.97
CA GLN A 95 -8.05 10.50 10.61
C GLN A 95 -7.97 11.03 9.18
N GLN A 96 -6.77 11.07 8.62
CA GLN A 96 -6.48 11.65 7.32
C GLN A 96 -6.96 10.73 6.20
N PRO A 97 -7.51 11.26 5.10
CA PRO A 97 -7.90 10.44 3.97
C PRO A 97 -6.68 9.76 3.34
N LEU A 98 -6.84 8.54 2.86
CA LEU A 98 -5.83 7.83 2.07
C LEU A 98 -6.39 7.57 0.67
N LEU A 99 -5.68 8.00 -0.35
CA LEU A 99 -5.93 7.59 -1.73
C LEU A 99 -5.19 6.28 -2.01
N VAL A 100 -5.90 5.26 -2.47
CA VAL A 100 -5.32 4.00 -2.91
C VAL A 100 -5.49 3.89 -4.42
N LEU A 101 -4.38 3.78 -5.14
CA LEU A 101 -4.32 3.65 -6.59
C LEU A 101 -3.86 2.25 -6.95
N GLY A 102 -4.55 1.57 -7.86
CA GLY A 102 -4.13 0.28 -8.36
C GLY A 102 -4.63 0.04 -9.78
N PRO A 103 -3.86 -0.58 -10.68
CA PRO A 103 -4.36 -0.92 -11.99
C PRO A 103 -5.36 -2.09 -11.95
N THR A 104 -6.46 -1.97 -12.68
CA THR A 104 -7.33 -3.10 -13.06
C THR A 104 -7.63 -3.10 -14.56
N SER A 105 -8.25 -4.17 -15.06
CA SER A 105 -8.74 -4.25 -16.43
C SER A 105 -10.14 -3.63 -16.56
N ALA A 106 -10.47 -3.07 -17.72
CA ALA A 106 -11.81 -2.49 -17.97
C ALA A 106 -12.93 -3.51 -17.71
N VAL A 107 -12.72 -4.76 -18.14
CA VAL A 107 -13.66 -5.87 -17.91
C VAL A 107 -13.88 -6.14 -16.41
N ALA A 108 -12.82 -6.07 -15.59
CA ALA A 108 -12.95 -6.21 -14.15
C ALA A 108 -13.68 -5.00 -13.53
N LEU A 109 -13.39 -3.78 -14.00
CA LEU A 109 -14.07 -2.57 -13.53
C LEU A 109 -15.57 -2.59 -13.85
N ASP A 110 -15.96 -2.99 -15.07
CA ASP A 110 -17.35 -3.11 -15.48
C ASP A 110 -18.10 -4.12 -14.58
N ALA A 111 -17.51 -5.29 -14.34
CA ALA A 111 -18.09 -6.29 -13.44
C ALA A 111 -18.26 -5.79 -11.99
N LEU A 112 -17.30 -5.00 -11.48
CA LEU A 112 -17.42 -4.38 -10.15
C LEU A 112 -18.55 -3.34 -10.09
N LEU A 113 -18.72 -2.53 -11.14
CA LEU A 113 -19.78 -1.51 -11.23
C LEU A 113 -21.17 -2.14 -11.38
N GLU A 114 -21.26 -3.26 -12.08
CA GLU A 114 -22.50 -4.03 -12.29
C GLU A 114 -22.85 -4.95 -11.09
N GLY A 115 -21.90 -5.16 -10.18
CA GLY A 115 -22.09 -6.05 -9.02
C GLY A 115 -22.11 -7.54 -9.39
N THR A 116 -21.48 -7.91 -10.49
CA THR A 116 -21.40 -9.29 -10.99
C THR A 116 -20.09 -9.97 -10.58
N PRO A 117 -19.99 -11.30 -10.64
CA PRO A 117 -18.71 -11.99 -10.48
C PRO A 117 -17.67 -11.52 -11.50
N LEU A 118 -16.39 -11.47 -11.09
CA LEU A 118 -15.29 -11.17 -12.01
C LEU A 118 -15.17 -12.26 -13.08
N PRO A 119 -15.08 -11.91 -14.37
CA PRO A 119 -14.92 -12.88 -15.46
C PRO A 119 -13.69 -13.79 -15.32
N ASP A 120 -13.74 -14.97 -15.94
CA ASP A 120 -12.69 -15.98 -15.85
C ASP A 120 -11.38 -15.56 -16.53
N ASP A 121 -11.46 -14.65 -17.51
CA ASP A 121 -10.30 -14.12 -18.24
C ASP A 121 -9.59 -12.97 -17.49
N VAL A 122 -10.19 -12.42 -16.44
CA VAL A 122 -9.53 -11.46 -15.55
C VAL A 122 -8.35 -12.18 -14.86
N PRO A 123 -7.10 -11.69 -15.00
CA PRO A 123 -5.93 -12.37 -14.47
C PRO A 123 -6.04 -12.68 -12.97
N PRO A 124 -5.49 -13.81 -12.48
CA PRO A 124 -5.48 -14.13 -11.05
C PRO A 124 -4.82 -13.05 -10.19
N ALA A 125 -3.82 -12.36 -10.76
CA ALA A 125 -3.10 -11.27 -10.12
C ALA A 125 -3.74 -9.88 -10.36
N ASP A 126 -4.95 -9.78 -10.90
CA ASP A 126 -5.64 -8.49 -11.03
C ASP A 126 -5.96 -7.92 -9.63
N LEU A 127 -5.77 -6.61 -9.45
CA LEU A 127 -6.02 -5.95 -8.16
C LEU A 127 -7.49 -5.94 -7.78
N ALA A 128 -8.43 -6.00 -8.73
CA ALA A 128 -9.86 -6.12 -8.41
C ALA A 128 -10.14 -7.38 -7.58
N ARG A 129 -9.49 -8.52 -7.91
CA ARG A 129 -9.62 -9.78 -7.14
C ARG A 129 -9.08 -9.61 -5.73
N GLN A 130 -7.91 -8.99 -5.59
CA GLN A 130 -7.28 -8.76 -4.30
C GLN A 130 -8.06 -7.77 -3.44
N TRP A 131 -8.59 -6.71 -4.05
CA TRP A 131 -9.42 -5.73 -3.37
C TRP A 131 -10.68 -6.37 -2.77
N LEU A 132 -11.40 -7.20 -3.55
CA LEU A 132 -12.55 -7.96 -3.04
C LEU A 132 -12.15 -8.89 -1.89
N ALA A 133 -11.02 -9.60 -2.02
CA ALA A 133 -10.52 -10.47 -0.96
C ALA A 133 -10.16 -9.69 0.32
N TRP A 134 -9.46 -8.56 0.19
CA TRP A 134 -9.09 -7.71 1.32
C TRP A 134 -10.30 -7.08 1.98
N TYR A 135 -11.32 -6.70 1.21
CA TYR A 135 -12.58 -6.20 1.74
C TYR A 135 -13.23 -7.24 2.66
N GLY A 136 -13.30 -8.50 2.22
CA GLY A 136 -13.81 -9.62 3.02
C GLY A 136 -12.95 -9.99 4.24
N LEU A 137 -11.65 -9.72 4.20
CA LEU A 137 -10.71 -9.95 5.32
C LEU A 137 -10.66 -8.78 6.33
N GLY A 138 -11.59 -7.85 6.26
CA GLY A 138 -11.71 -6.73 7.21
C GLY A 138 -11.27 -5.38 6.67
N GLY A 139 -10.93 -5.26 5.38
CA GLY A 139 -10.70 -3.97 4.73
C GLY A 139 -11.94 -3.06 4.75
N ALA A 140 -13.14 -3.65 4.80
CA ALA A 140 -14.41 -2.93 4.99
C ALA A 140 -14.54 -2.25 6.36
N GLY A 141 -13.75 -2.69 7.35
CA GLY A 141 -13.83 -2.23 8.74
C GLY A 141 -12.85 -1.10 9.10
N LEU A 142 -12.14 -0.52 8.12
CA LEU A 142 -11.25 0.62 8.37
C LEU A 142 -12.07 1.87 8.73
N HIS A 143 -11.71 2.52 9.84
CA HIS A 143 -12.43 3.68 10.39
C HIS A 143 -11.98 5.02 9.79
N PHE A 144 -10.83 5.06 9.10
CA PHE A 144 -10.36 6.26 8.43
C PHE A 144 -10.84 6.33 6.97
N PRO A 145 -11.04 7.55 6.41
CA PRO A 145 -11.47 7.69 5.03
C PRO A 145 -10.44 7.10 4.08
N ASN A 146 -10.84 6.13 3.27
CA ASN A 146 -10.00 5.57 2.23
C ASN A 146 -10.77 5.57 0.91
N ARG A 147 -10.11 6.04 -0.16
CA ARG A 147 -10.68 6.10 -1.51
C ARG A 147 -9.85 5.21 -2.42
N TRP A 148 -10.48 4.17 -2.95
CA TRP A 148 -9.88 3.30 -3.95
C TRP A 148 -10.16 3.84 -5.35
N VAL A 149 -9.13 3.87 -6.19
CA VAL A 149 -9.22 4.12 -7.63
C VAL A 149 -8.53 2.94 -8.30
N LEU A 150 -9.36 2.06 -8.86
CA LEU A 150 -8.95 0.86 -9.61
C LEU A 150 -8.99 1.15 -11.11
#